data_AF-A0A3S7GVU1-F1
#
_entry.id   AF-A0A3S7GVU1-F1
#
_cell.length_a   1.000
_cell.length_b   1.000
_cell.length_c   1.000
_cell.angle_alpha   90.00
_cell.angle_beta   90.00
_cell.angle_gamma   90.00
#
_symmetry.space_group_name_H-M   'P 1'
#
loop_
_entity.id
_entity.type
_entity.pdbx_description
1 polymer ?
#
loop_
_entity_poly.entity_id
_entity_poly.type
_entity_poly.pdbx_seq_one_letter_code
_entity_poly.pdbx_strand_id
1 'polypeptide(L)'
;MSEFLAAIVGGVFALIGTFLGIKYQFTKQQAEKKEDYKNDIMSMIDLTAYKASKICKVDLGEKGAKYNKQQTLEYCEDITQLFNKLDHQIQELLGTMSHHEEEANAPIRALLNCYETLESYISKFSIAARIYGDYFEKSDFDRTIIVKTKDKLDKNISHFINDLRQFSKNHFNHEMYEPTLKVKPE
;
A
#
# COMPACT_ATOMS: atom_id res chain seq x y z
N MET A 1 -42.05 15.42 -53.67
CA MET A 1 -42.07 16.36 -52.51
C MET A 1 -42.08 15.61 -51.18
N SER A 2 -42.92 14.58 -51.00
CA SER A 2 -42.96 13.72 -49.79
C SER A 2 -41.64 13.01 -49.48
N GLU A 3 -40.99 12.40 -50.49
CA GLU A 3 -39.76 11.61 -50.32
C GLU A 3 -38.53 12.48 -49.93
N PHE A 4 -38.47 13.73 -50.40
CA PHE A 4 -37.38 14.66 -50.09
C PHE A 4 -37.47 15.16 -48.64
N LEU A 5 -38.69 15.44 -48.15
CA LEU A 5 -38.95 15.76 -46.75
C LEU A 5 -38.66 14.57 -45.82
N ALA A 6 -39.04 13.36 -46.22
CA ALA A 6 -38.73 12.15 -45.46
C ALA A 6 -37.22 11.87 -45.36
N ALA A 7 -36.45 12.12 -46.43
CA ALA A 7 -35.00 11.97 -46.44
C ALA A 7 -34.28 13.00 -45.53
N ILE A 8 -34.74 14.25 -45.51
CA ILE A 8 -34.21 15.29 -44.61
C ILE A 8 -34.53 14.96 -43.16
N VAL A 9 -35.77 14.55 -42.87
CA VAL A 9 -36.21 14.18 -41.52
C VAL A 9 -35.46 12.93 -41.03
N GLY A 10 -35.30 11.91 -41.87
CA GLY A 10 -34.51 10.72 -41.58
C GLY A 10 -33.02 11.03 -41.33
N GLY A 11 -32.44 11.95 -42.10
CA GLY A 11 -31.06 12.42 -41.89
C GLY A 11 -30.86 13.16 -40.57
N VAL A 12 -31.81 14.02 -40.18
CA VAL A 12 -31.78 14.72 -38.89
C VAL A 12 -31.94 13.76 -37.72
N PHE A 13 -32.86 12.79 -37.79
CA PHE A 13 -33.01 11.77 -36.74
C PHE A 13 -31.80 10.84 -36.62
N ALA A 14 -31.18 10.45 -37.74
CA ALA A 14 -29.95 9.66 -37.73
C ALA A 14 -28.78 10.41 -37.07
N LEU A 15 -28.65 11.71 -37.31
CA LEU A 15 -27.63 12.55 -36.67
C LEU A 15 -27.87 12.72 -35.16
N ILE A 16 -29.12 12.92 -34.74
CA ILE A 16 -29.48 12.98 -33.32
C ILE A 16 -29.21 11.65 -32.61
N GLY A 17 -29.61 10.53 -33.22
CA GLY A 17 -29.34 9.19 -32.69
C GLY A 17 -27.85 8.89 -32.59
N THR A 18 -27.07 9.30 -33.59
CA THR A 18 -25.60 9.15 -33.58
C THR A 18 -24.98 10.00 -32.48
N PHE A 19 -25.40 11.25 -32.29
CA PHE A 19 -24.88 12.13 -31.24
C PHE A 19 -25.19 11.61 -29.83
N LEU A 20 -26.41 11.12 -29.61
CA LEU A 20 -26.81 10.50 -28.34
C LEU A 20 -26.04 9.20 -28.08
N GLY A 21 -25.87 8.36 -29.11
CA GLY A 21 -25.09 7.12 -29.03
C GLY A 21 -23.62 7.38 -28.70
N ILE A 22 -23.01 8.37 -29.34
CA ILE A 22 -21.64 8.81 -29.06
C ILE A 22 -21.52 9.32 -27.61
N LYS A 23 -22.45 10.18 -27.16
CA LYS A 23 -22.45 10.70 -25.78
C LYS A 23 -22.61 9.57 -24.76
N TYR A 24 -23.50 8.61 -25.03
CA TYR A 24 -23.68 7.43 -24.19
C TYR A 24 -22.43 6.56 -24.14
N GLN A 25 -21.79 6.30 -25.28
CA GLN A 25 -20.53 5.55 -25.35
C GLN A 25 -19.40 6.25 -24.59
N PHE A 26 -19.25 7.57 -24.72
CA PHE A 26 -18.27 8.34 -23.96
C PHE A 26 -18.55 8.31 -22.46
N THR A 27 -19.81 8.46 -22.05
CA THR A 27 -20.20 8.41 -20.64
C THR A 27 -19.93 7.01 -20.05
N LYS A 28 -20.27 5.97 -20.81
CA LYS A 28 -20.00 4.57 -20.43
C LYS A 28 -18.51 4.29 -20.31
N GLN A 29 -17.70 4.70 -21.29
CA GLN A 29 -16.23 4.54 -21.24
C GLN A 29 -15.61 5.31 -20.08
N GLN A 30 -16.10 6.51 -19.75
CA GLN A 30 -15.62 7.25 -18.59
C GLN A 30 -15.99 6.55 -17.28
N ALA A 31 -17.20 5.99 -17.17
CA ALA A 31 -17.62 5.22 -16.01
C ALA A 31 -16.78 3.94 -15.84
N GLU A 32 -16.57 3.17 -16.92
CA GLU A 32 -15.72 1.98 -16.92
C GLU A 32 -14.28 2.32 -16.50
N LYS A 33 -13.69 3.39 -17.04
CA LYS A 33 -12.36 3.84 -16.63
C LYS A 33 -12.28 4.22 -15.14
N LYS A 34 -13.30 4.90 -14.61
CA LYS A 34 -13.35 5.24 -13.17
C LYS A 34 -13.42 3.99 -12.30
N GLU A 35 -14.17 2.97 -12.75
CA GLU A 35 -14.26 1.68 -12.05
C GLU A 35 -12.93 0.92 -12.10
N ASP A 36 -12.26 0.88 -13.25
CA ASP A 36 -10.93 0.26 -13.40
C ASP A 36 -9.90 0.92 -12.46
N TYR A 37 -9.85 2.25 -12.41
CA TYR A 37 -8.94 2.95 -11.49
C TYR A 37 -9.22 2.64 -10.02
N LYS A 38 -10.51 2.53 -9.65
CA LYS A 38 -10.90 2.17 -8.30
C LYS A 38 -10.42 0.75 -7.95
N ASN A 39 -10.59 -0.20 -8.87
CA ASN A 39 -10.15 -1.58 -8.69
C ASN A 39 -8.61 -1.68 -8.59
N ASP A 40 -7.87 -0.90 -9.38
CA ASP A 40 -6.41 -0.83 -9.30
C ASP A 40 -5.96 -0.32 -7.93
N ILE A 41 -6.57 0.75 -7.41
CA ILE A 41 -6.28 1.29 -6.08
C ILE A 41 -6.55 0.24 -4.99
N MET A 42 -7.69 -0.46 -5.05
CA MET A 42 -8.03 -1.53 -4.10
C MET A 42 -7.00 -2.66 -4.12
N SER A 43 -6.61 -3.12 -5.32
CA SER A 43 -5.58 -4.15 -5.50
C SER A 43 -4.22 -3.72 -4.94
N MET A 44 -3.85 -2.44 -5.14
CA MET A 44 -2.61 -1.88 -4.60
C MET A 44 -2.64 -1.75 -3.08
N ILE A 45 -3.80 -1.49 -2.47
CA ILE A 45 -3.99 -1.51 -1.01
C ILE A 45 -3.75 -2.92 -0.47
N ASP A 46 -4.35 -3.95 -1.08
CA ASP A 46 -4.14 -5.34 -0.68
C ASP A 46 -2.68 -5.78 -0.81
N LEU A 47 -2.02 -5.37 -1.91
CA LEU A 47 -0.61 -5.62 -2.13
C LEU A 47 0.27 -4.92 -1.08
N THR A 48 -0.12 -3.72 -0.64
CA THR A 48 0.55 -2.98 0.44
C THR A 48 0.47 -3.74 1.76
N ALA A 49 -0.73 -4.21 2.14
CA ALA A 49 -0.92 -5.04 3.35
C ALA A 49 -0.08 -6.34 3.28
N TYR A 50 -0.07 -7.00 2.12
CA TYR A 50 0.72 -8.20 1.89
C TYR A 50 2.23 -7.94 2.04
N LYS A 51 2.76 -6.89 1.42
CA LYS A 51 4.19 -6.53 1.51
C LYS A 51 4.60 -6.16 2.93
N ALA A 52 3.78 -5.38 3.64
CA ALA A 52 4.01 -5.06 5.05
C ALA A 52 4.07 -6.33 5.91
N SER A 53 3.18 -7.29 5.68
CA SER A 53 3.17 -8.56 6.43
C SER A 53 4.45 -9.39 6.26
N LYS A 54 5.16 -9.28 5.12
CA LYS A 54 6.41 -10.01 4.90
C LYS A 54 7.50 -9.59 5.87
N ILE A 55 7.53 -8.31 6.25
CA ILE A 55 8.51 -7.80 7.21
C ILE A 55 8.31 -8.49 8.58
N CYS A 56 7.06 -8.72 9.00
CA CYS A 56 6.75 -9.46 10.23
C CYS A 56 7.15 -10.94 10.19
N LYS A 57 7.24 -11.53 9.00
CA LYS A 57 7.56 -12.96 8.83
C LYS A 57 9.06 -13.25 8.98
N VAL A 58 9.92 -12.24 8.93
CA VAL A 58 11.35 -12.42 9.20
C VAL A 58 11.53 -12.69 10.70
N ASP A 59 12.04 -13.88 11.02
CA ASP A 59 12.21 -14.34 12.39
C ASP A 59 13.59 -13.96 12.94
N LEU A 60 13.60 -12.93 13.77
CA LEU A 60 14.80 -12.44 14.44
C LEU A 60 14.71 -12.80 15.93
N GLY A 61 15.24 -13.98 16.29
CA GLY A 61 15.15 -14.52 17.65
C GLY A 61 16.36 -14.19 18.53
N GLU A 62 16.15 -14.18 19.85
CA GLU A 62 17.20 -13.87 20.83
C GLU A 62 18.45 -14.75 20.72
N LYS A 63 18.28 -16.04 20.47
CA LYS A 63 19.41 -16.97 20.36
C LYS A 63 20.30 -16.62 19.17
N GLY A 64 19.69 -16.32 18.02
CA GLY A 64 20.40 -15.84 16.83
C GLY A 64 21.13 -14.53 17.13
N ALA A 65 20.43 -13.57 17.72
CA ALA A 65 21.01 -12.27 18.08
C ALA A 65 22.14 -12.35 19.13
N LYS A 66 22.14 -13.33 20.03
CA LYS A 66 23.21 -13.48 21.04
C LYS A 66 24.46 -14.15 20.48
N TYR A 67 24.30 -15.12 19.57
CA TYR A 67 25.37 -16.05 19.21
C TYR A 67 25.77 -16.04 17.73
N ASN A 68 24.95 -15.47 16.84
CA ASN A 68 25.22 -15.46 15.41
C ASN A 68 25.07 -14.05 14.82
N LYS A 69 26.17 -13.28 14.88
CA LYS A 69 26.24 -11.92 14.33
C LYS A 69 25.86 -11.88 12.85
N GLN A 70 26.50 -12.73 12.04
CA GLN A 70 26.35 -12.70 10.59
C GLN A 70 24.91 -12.98 10.16
N GLN A 71 24.32 -14.09 10.63
CA GLN A 71 22.93 -14.43 10.29
C GLN A 71 21.94 -13.37 10.77
N THR A 72 22.18 -12.76 11.94
CA THR A 72 21.31 -11.68 12.43
C THR A 72 21.40 -10.44 11.53
N LEU A 73 22.58 -10.11 11.03
CA LEU A 73 22.75 -9.00 10.09
C LEU A 73 22.11 -9.30 8.72
N GLU A 74 22.19 -10.54 8.23
CA GLU A 74 21.47 -10.98 7.02
C GLU A 74 19.95 -10.78 7.19
N TYR A 75 19.36 -11.18 8.33
CA TYR A 75 17.95 -10.91 8.60
C TYR A 75 17.61 -9.41 8.70
N CYS A 76 18.52 -8.58 9.22
CA CYS A 76 18.33 -7.13 9.24
C CYS A 76 18.34 -6.54 7.83
N GLU A 77 19.19 -7.07 6.94
CA GLU A 77 19.23 -6.69 5.54
C GLU A 77 17.94 -7.11 4.81
N ASP A 78 17.47 -8.33 5.01
CA ASP A 78 16.19 -8.81 4.45
C ASP A 78 15.03 -7.90 4.84
N ILE A 79 14.95 -7.51 6.11
CA ILE A 79 13.93 -6.56 6.61
C ILE A 79 14.04 -5.21 5.89
N THR A 80 15.25 -4.70 5.69
CA THR A 80 15.48 -3.43 4.99
C THR A 80 15.08 -3.52 3.53
N GLN A 81 15.41 -4.61 2.84
CA GLN A 81 15.00 -4.83 1.45
C GLN A 81 13.48 -4.97 1.31
N LEU A 82 12.82 -5.64 2.25
CA LEU A 82 11.35 -5.75 2.28
C LEU A 82 10.70 -4.39 2.55
N PHE A 83 11.28 -3.55 3.39
CA PHE A 83 10.81 -2.19 3.59
C PHE A 83 10.92 -1.37 2.30
N ASN A 84 12.06 -1.39 1.59
CA ASN A 84 12.20 -0.64 0.35
C ASN A 84 11.15 -1.05 -0.69
N LYS A 85 10.77 -2.34 -0.73
CA LYS A 85 9.68 -2.84 -1.59
C LYS A 85 8.30 -2.35 -1.16
N LEU A 86 8.08 -2.12 0.14
CA LEU A 86 6.86 -1.54 0.69
C LEU A 86 6.78 -0.04 0.42
N ASP A 87 7.87 0.70 0.67
CA ASP A 87 7.98 2.13 0.37
C ASP A 87 7.67 2.41 -1.10
N HIS A 88 8.30 1.67 -2.02
CA HIS A 88 8.02 1.78 -3.44
C HIS A 88 6.54 1.51 -3.78
N GLN A 89 5.92 0.49 -3.14
CA GLN A 89 4.50 0.20 -3.34
C GLN A 89 3.60 1.36 -2.92
N ILE A 90 3.93 2.01 -1.80
CA ILE A 90 3.17 3.13 -1.26
C ILE A 90 3.32 4.35 -2.17
N GLN A 91 4.53 4.60 -2.69
CA GLN A 91 4.77 5.66 -3.68
C GLN A 91 3.97 5.42 -4.97
N GLU A 92 3.94 4.19 -5.48
CA GLU A 92 3.09 3.83 -6.63
C GLU A 92 1.60 4.07 -6.31
N LEU A 93 1.12 3.64 -5.14
CA LEU A 93 -0.28 3.82 -4.73
C LEU A 93 -0.66 5.30 -4.63
N LEU A 94 0.19 6.11 -4.00
CA LEU A 94 0.02 7.56 -3.94
C LEU A 94 -0.02 8.19 -5.34
N GLY A 95 0.85 7.72 -6.24
CA GLY A 95 0.86 8.13 -7.64
C GLY A 95 -0.48 7.81 -8.33
N THR A 96 -0.96 6.57 -8.22
CA THR A 96 -2.24 6.14 -8.80
C THR A 96 -3.41 6.96 -8.23
N MET A 97 -3.48 7.14 -6.92
CA MET A 97 -4.52 7.96 -6.28
C MET A 97 -4.49 9.41 -6.76
N SER A 98 -3.29 9.99 -6.90
CA SER A 98 -3.14 11.38 -7.36
C SER A 98 -3.61 11.60 -8.80
N HIS A 99 -3.56 10.58 -9.65
CA HIS A 99 -3.95 10.71 -11.07
C HIS A 99 -5.44 10.44 -11.31
N HIS A 100 -6.10 9.71 -10.40
CA HIS A 100 -7.39 9.09 -10.70
C HIS A 100 -8.53 9.44 -9.74
N GLU A 101 -8.25 10.08 -8.60
CA GLU A 101 -9.28 10.56 -7.66
C GLU A 101 -9.58 12.07 -7.85
N GLU A 102 -10.84 12.41 -8.10
CA GLU A 102 -11.30 13.81 -8.26
C GLU A 102 -11.10 14.65 -6.97
N GLU A 103 -11.05 13.99 -5.80
CA GLU A 103 -10.76 14.58 -4.48
C GLU A 103 -9.59 13.87 -3.75
N ALA A 104 -8.53 13.53 -4.49
CA ALA A 104 -7.40 12.72 -4.01
C ALA A 104 -6.74 13.19 -2.69
N ASN A 105 -6.81 14.48 -2.37
CA ASN A 105 -6.08 15.09 -1.26
C ASN A 105 -6.40 14.49 0.11
N ALA A 106 -7.67 14.19 0.40
CA ALA A 106 -8.06 13.65 1.69
C ALA A 106 -7.61 12.17 1.85
N PRO A 107 -7.90 11.28 0.89
CA PRO A 107 -7.34 9.93 0.89
C PRO A 107 -5.79 9.90 0.94
N ILE A 108 -5.11 10.73 0.15
CA ILE A 108 -3.64 10.79 0.14
C ILE A 108 -3.09 11.16 1.52
N ARG A 109 -3.64 12.18 2.18
CA ARG A 109 -3.21 12.56 3.53
C ARG A 109 -3.47 11.46 4.55
N ALA A 110 -4.61 10.78 4.46
CA ALA A 110 -4.92 9.67 5.34
C ALA A 110 -3.90 8.53 5.20
N LEU A 111 -3.55 8.16 3.96
CA LEU A 111 -2.54 7.14 3.69
C LEU A 111 -1.13 7.56 4.18
N LEU A 112 -0.74 8.82 3.96
CA LEU A 112 0.54 9.35 4.46
C LEU A 112 0.62 9.28 6.00
N ASN A 113 -0.46 9.64 6.70
CA ASN A 113 -0.50 9.56 8.17
C ASN A 113 -0.36 8.11 8.67
N CYS A 114 -0.97 7.13 7.99
CA CYS A 114 -0.77 5.72 8.30
C CYS A 114 0.71 5.33 8.15
N TYR A 115 1.35 5.80 7.07
CA TYR A 115 2.71 5.39 6.72
C TYR A 115 3.80 6.06 7.56
N GLU A 116 3.67 7.34 7.90
CA GLU A 116 4.66 8.12 8.66
C GLU A 116 5.05 7.43 9.98
N THR A 117 4.04 6.88 10.68
CA THR A 117 4.27 6.14 11.93
C THR A 117 5.15 4.91 11.67
N LEU A 118 4.86 4.13 10.63
CA LEU A 118 5.64 2.93 10.29
C LEU A 118 7.08 3.27 9.90
N GLU A 119 7.28 4.32 9.09
CA GLU A 119 8.60 4.78 8.64
C GLU A 119 9.52 5.12 9.83
N SER A 120 8.97 5.78 10.86
CA SER A 120 9.71 6.09 12.10
C SER A 120 10.25 4.84 12.80
N TYR A 121 9.45 3.77 12.88
CA TYR A 121 9.88 2.52 13.51
C TYR A 121 10.90 1.75 12.68
N ILE A 122 10.81 1.84 11.37
CA ILE A 122 11.78 1.21 10.47
C ILE A 122 13.13 1.93 10.55
N SER A 123 13.12 3.26 10.59
CA SER A 123 14.33 4.06 10.83
C SER A 123 15.01 3.68 12.15
N LYS A 124 14.22 3.53 13.23
CA LYS A 124 14.73 3.06 14.53
C LYS A 124 15.31 1.64 14.45
N PHE A 125 14.68 0.75 13.70
CA PHE A 125 15.19 -0.61 13.47
C PHE A 125 16.53 -0.59 12.71
N SER A 126 16.65 0.17 11.63
CA SER A 126 17.89 0.29 10.87
C SER A 126 19.05 0.86 11.70
N ILE A 127 18.76 1.81 12.59
CA ILE A 127 19.75 2.33 13.56
C ILE A 127 20.17 1.23 14.54
N ALA A 128 19.20 0.48 15.09
CA ALA A 128 19.49 -0.63 16.00
C ALA A 128 20.32 -1.73 15.32
N ALA A 129 20.06 -2.04 14.06
CA ALA A 129 20.82 -3.02 13.28
C ALA A 129 22.29 -2.59 13.11
N ARG A 130 22.52 -1.29 12.85
CA ARG A 130 23.88 -0.73 12.77
C ARG A 130 24.62 -0.79 14.10
N ILE A 131 23.97 -0.32 15.17
CA ILE A 131 24.54 -0.41 16.53
C ILE A 131 24.85 -1.86 16.89
N TYR A 132 23.95 -2.79 16.57
CA TYR A 132 24.18 -4.20 16.77
C TYR A 132 25.43 -4.69 16.03
N GLY A 133 25.58 -4.37 14.74
CA GLY A 133 26.76 -4.73 13.95
C GLY A 133 28.07 -4.17 14.52
N ASP A 134 28.07 -2.90 14.92
CA ASP A 134 29.24 -2.16 15.40
C ASP A 134 29.68 -2.58 16.81
N TYR A 135 28.72 -2.94 17.68
CA TYR A 135 28.98 -3.20 19.11
C TYR A 135 28.88 -4.68 19.49
N PHE A 136 28.57 -5.59 18.57
CA PHE A 136 28.37 -7.03 18.86
C PHE A 136 29.50 -7.66 19.69
N GLU A 137 30.76 -7.34 19.38
CA GLU A 137 31.93 -7.93 20.04
C GLU A 137 32.23 -7.31 21.41
N LYS A 138 31.57 -6.21 21.79
CA LYS A 138 31.79 -5.59 23.10
C LYS A 138 31.15 -6.44 24.19
N SER A 139 31.88 -6.70 25.27
CA SER A 139 31.46 -7.56 26.39
C SER A 139 30.16 -7.09 27.02
N ASP A 140 29.98 -5.78 27.12
CA ASP A 140 28.91 -5.15 27.92
C ASP A 140 27.69 -4.78 27.05
N PHE A 141 27.71 -5.10 25.75
CA PHE A 141 26.64 -4.75 24.82
C PHE A 141 25.46 -5.71 24.92
N ASP A 142 24.26 -5.17 25.12
CA ASP A 142 23.02 -5.95 25.07
C ASP A 142 22.68 -6.33 23.62
N ARG A 143 23.14 -7.51 23.22
CA ARG A 143 22.88 -8.11 21.90
C ARG A 143 21.39 -8.35 21.63
N THR A 144 20.52 -8.34 22.65
CA THR A 144 19.07 -8.51 22.47
C THR A 144 18.35 -7.24 22.01
N ILE A 145 19.03 -6.09 21.99
CA ILE A 145 18.43 -4.81 21.60
C ILE A 145 17.80 -4.84 20.21
N ILE A 146 18.40 -5.59 19.27
CA ILE A 146 17.89 -5.73 17.90
C ILE A 146 16.57 -6.51 17.87
N VAL A 147 16.43 -7.55 18.70
CA VAL A 147 15.19 -8.34 18.85
C VAL A 147 14.09 -7.46 19.44
N LYS A 148 14.39 -6.76 20.55
CA LYS A 148 13.43 -5.84 21.20
C LYS A 148 12.94 -4.75 20.25
N THR A 149 13.81 -4.29 19.35
CA THR A 149 13.46 -3.29 18.34
C THR A 149 12.61 -3.91 17.22
N LYS A 150 12.92 -5.14 16.80
CA LYS A 150 12.08 -5.91 15.85
C LYS A 150 10.68 -6.15 16.40
N ASP A 151 10.54 -6.52 17.67
CA ASP A 151 9.23 -6.74 18.29
C ASP A 151 8.35 -5.47 18.26
N LYS A 152 8.97 -4.30 18.49
CA LYS A 152 8.29 -3.01 18.37
C LYS A 152 7.90 -2.70 16.93
N LEU A 153 8.75 -3.03 15.97
CA LEU A 153 8.45 -2.90 14.54
C LEU A 153 7.27 -3.79 14.15
N ASP A 154 7.23 -5.05 14.60
CA ASP A 154 6.15 -5.99 14.29
C ASP A 154 4.79 -5.54 14.82
N LYS A 155 4.78 -4.98 16.04
CA LYS A 155 3.57 -4.34 16.59
C LYS A 155 3.11 -3.17 15.72
N ASN A 156 4.03 -2.32 15.28
CA ASN A 156 3.68 -1.17 14.44
C ASN A 156 3.25 -1.55 13.03
N ILE A 157 3.79 -2.61 12.45
CA ILE A 157 3.26 -3.15 11.19
C ILE A 157 1.81 -3.63 11.37
N SER A 158 1.52 -4.26 12.51
CA SER A 158 0.15 -4.70 12.83
C SER A 158 -0.82 -3.53 12.97
N HIS A 159 -0.38 -2.44 13.62
CA HIS A 159 -1.15 -1.19 13.69
C HIS A 159 -1.32 -0.56 12.30
N PHE A 160 -0.24 -0.45 11.52
CA PHE A 160 -0.29 0.07 10.15
C PHE A 160 -1.30 -0.69 9.27
N ILE A 161 -1.31 -2.03 9.33
CA ILE A 161 -2.27 -2.84 8.56
C ILE A 161 -3.71 -2.59 9.03
N ASN A 162 -3.94 -2.41 10.34
CA ASN A 162 -5.25 -2.06 10.86
C ASN A 162 -5.69 -0.66 10.42
N ASP A 163 -4.79 0.31 10.41
CA ASP A 163 -5.08 1.67 9.94
C ASP A 163 -5.35 1.67 8.44
N LEU A 164 -4.58 0.90 7.67
CA LEU A 164 -4.79 0.68 6.24
C LEU A 164 -6.15 0.02 5.95
N ARG A 165 -6.59 -0.91 6.80
CA ARG A 165 -7.93 -1.51 6.72
C ARG A 165 -9.03 -0.46 6.92
N GLN A 166 -8.89 0.39 7.93
CA GLN A 166 -9.85 1.47 8.18
C GLN A 166 -9.86 2.48 7.03
N PHE A 167 -8.69 2.85 6.52
CA PHE A 167 -8.53 3.68 5.34
C PHE A 167 -9.25 3.10 4.12
N SER A 168 -9.02 1.81 3.83
CA SER A 168 -9.61 1.09 2.70
C SER A 168 -11.14 1.08 2.77
N LYS A 169 -11.68 0.80 3.96
CA LYS A 169 -13.12 0.81 4.20
C LYS A 169 -13.74 2.21 4.06
N ASN A 170 -13.10 3.23 4.63
CA ASN A 170 -13.65 4.59 4.68
C ASN A 170 -13.61 5.32 3.34
N HIS A 171 -12.58 5.08 2.53
CA HIS A 171 -12.38 5.80 1.28
C HIS A 171 -12.82 5.02 0.03
N PHE A 172 -12.77 3.69 0.08
CA PHE A 172 -13.04 2.86 -1.10
C PHE A 172 -14.19 1.87 -0.90
N ASN A 173 -14.68 1.71 0.33
CA ASN A 173 -15.64 0.65 0.73
C ASN A 173 -15.14 -0.74 0.32
N HIS A 174 -13.83 -0.97 0.48
CA HIS A 174 -13.15 -2.22 0.14
C HIS A 174 -12.90 -3.06 1.40
N GLU A 175 -13.15 -4.36 1.30
CA GLU A 175 -12.75 -5.34 2.32
C GLU A 175 -11.34 -5.81 2.00
N MET A 176 -10.37 -5.19 2.69
CA MET A 176 -8.95 -5.45 2.47
C MET A 176 -8.56 -6.90 2.75
N TYR A 177 -7.60 -7.41 1.97
CA TYR A 177 -6.90 -8.65 2.26
C TYR A 177 -6.33 -8.67 3.69
N GLU A 178 -6.56 -9.78 4.40
CA GLU A 178 -6.11 -9.98 5.78
C GLU A 178 -4.88 -10.89 5.84
N PRO A 179 -3.65 -10.32 5.89
CA PRO A 179 -2.45 -11.14 6.01
C PRO A 179 -2.36 -11.83 7.37
N THR A 180 -1.81 -13.05 7.39
CA THR A 180 -1.39 -13.69 8.63
C THR A 180 -0.21 -12.94 9.24
N LEU A 181 -0.42 -12.37 10.43
CA LEU A 181 0.61 -11.65 11.20
C LEU A 181 1.16 -12.50 12.34
N LYS A 182 2.42 -12.26 12.69
CA LYS A 182 3.10 -12.88 13.84
C LYS A 182 2.56 -12.33 15.17
N VAL A 183 2.15 -11.06 15.18
CA VAL A 183 1.53 -10.37 16.32
C VAL A 183 0.16 -9.90 15.88
N LYS A 184 -0.88 -10.18 16.67
CA LYS A 184 -2.22 -9.62 16.42
C LYS A 184 -2.35 -8.31 17.21
N PRO A 185 -2.99 -7.27 16.66
CA PRO A 185 -3.34 -6.09 17.45
C PRO A 185 -4.29 -6.52 18.57
N GLU A 186 -3.97 -6.13 19.81
CA GLU A 186 -4.85 -6.26 20.99
C GLU A 186 -5.97 -5.23 20.96
#